data_AF-K9V1P0-F1
#
_entry.id   AF-K9V1P0-F1
#
_cell.length_a   1.000
_cell.length_b   1.000
_cell.length_c   1.000
_cell.angle_alpha   90.00
_cell.angle_beta   90.00
_cell.angle_gamma   90.00
#
_symmetry.space_group_name_H-M   'P 1'
#
loop_
_entity.id
_entity.type
_entity.pdbx_description
1 polymer ?
#
loop_
_entity_poly.entity_id
_entity_poly.type
_entity_poly.pdbx_seq_one_letter_code
_entity_poly.pdbx_strand_id
1 'polypeptide(L)'
;MYPREKINPFLTATFKTSAILLKGAVATIVFSFTLELIATSQASANPATYFQSCTDEKILGGGNTGAVLAANCRAFGITIPAEIDLEGINNNNGNLAYSSLADGYKSTFLETCSQARIVRGVLYALCDDGQGNNKLSKLRLENIDNNLGFLLRRNSNYCCTPQTSAATTDIADIDVNNLRRLPPLPRDANQELIEQEILRRELETERIRDEL
;
A
#
# COMPACT_ATOMS: atom_id res chain seq x y z
N MET A 1 -33.86 21.60 -17.77
CA MET A 1 -34.99 20.83 -17.20
C MET A 1 -34.53 19.37 -17.15
N TYR A 2 -33.97 18.95 -16.03
CA TYR A 2 -33.46 17.59 -15.79
C TYR A 2 -34.19 17.02 -14.57
N PRO A 3 -34.70 15.77 -14.61
CA PRO A 3 -35.45 15.22 -13.49
C PRO A 3 -34.52 14.81 -12.34
N ARG A 4 -34.93 15.19 -11.12
CA ARG A 4 -34.35 14.72 -9.84
C ARG A 4 -34.71 13.26 -9.63
N GLU A 5 -33.72 12.41 -9.43
CA GLU A 5 -33.91 11.04 -8.97
C GLU A 5 -34.00 10.97 -7.44
N LYS A 6 -34.91 10.12 -6.99
CA LYS A 6 -35.46 10.06 -5.63
C LYS A 6 -34.58 9.24 -4.70
N ILE A 7 -34.42 9.76 -3.50
CA ILE A 7 -33.88 9.07 -2.32
C ILE A 7 -34.87 7.98 -1.91
N ASN A 8 -34.44 6.73 -1.81
CA ASN A 8 -35.16 5.65 -1.16
C ASN A 8 -34.68 5.50 0.29
N PRO A 9 -35.50 5.83 1.29
CA PRO A 9 -35.35 5.27 2.63
C PRO A 9 -36.18 3.97 2.68
N PHE A 10 -35.67 2.96 3.38
CA PHE A 10 -36.40 1.91 4.12
C PHE A 10 -35.58 0.63 4.11
N LEU A 11 -35.20 0.16 5.29
CA LEU A 11 -35.64 -1.14 5.82
C LEU A 11 -35.03 -1.36 7.21
N THR A 12 -35.79 -0.97 8.22
CA THR A 12 -35.61 -1.36 9.61
C THR A 12 -36.11 -2.82 9.74
N ALA A 13 -35.21 -3.78 9.94
CA ALA A 13 -35.58 -5.16 10.19
C ALA A 13 -35.61 -5.43 11.70
N THR A 14 -36.81 -5.46 12.28
CA THR A 14 -37.08 -5.89 13.65
C THR A 14 -37.07 -7.43 13.70
N PHE A 15 -36.08 -8.01 14.37
CA PHE A 15 -36.05 -9.45 14.65
C PHE A 15 -37.01 -9.78 15.81
N LYS A 16 -38.12 -10.46 15.49
CA LYS A 16 -38.97 -11.15 16.47
C LYS A 16 -38.35 -12.51 16.79
N THR A 17 -37.79 -12.66 17.98
CA THR A 17 -37.49 -13.96 18.60
C THR A 17 -38.77 -14.61 19.09
N SER A 18 -39.18 -15.71 18.45
CA SER A 18 -40.18 -16.63 18.98
C SER A 18 -39.48 -17.87 19.51
N ALA A 19 -39.57 -18.09 20.82
CA ALA A 19 -39.18 -19.35 21.45
C ALA A 19 -40.23 -20.42 21.14
N ILE A 20 -39.81 -21.54 20.55
CA ILE A 20 -40.65 -22.73 20.38
C ILE A 20 -40.08 -23.82 21.27
N LEU A 21 -40.78 -24.05 22.38
CA LEU A 21 -40.65 -25.20 23.27
C LEU A 21 -41.52 -26.32 22.68
N LEU A 22 -40.92 -27.30 22.01
CA LEU A 22 -41.61 -28.54 21.64
C LEU A 22 -40.89 -29.75 22.25
N LYS A 23 -41.59 -30.43 23.15
CA LYS A 23 -41.25 -31.75 23.68
C LYS A 23 -41.76 -32.81 22.70
N GLY A 24 -40.88 -33.73 22.30
CA GLY A 24 -41.24 -35.11 21.91
C GLY A 24 -41.78 -35.32 20.51
N ALA A 25 -40.89 -35.75 19.60
CA ALA A 25 -41.08 -36.87 18.69
C ALA A 25 -39.76 -37.06 17.90
N VAL A 26 -39.20 -38.26 17.98
CA VAL A 26 -37.98 -38.66 17.26
C VAL A 26 -38.34 -38.78 15.77
N ALA A 27 -38.10 -37.71 15.01
CA ALA A 27 -38.14 -37.74 13.56
C ALA A 27 -36.70 -37.55 13.06
N THR A 28 -36.09 -38.65 12.60
CA THR A 28 -34.79 -38.65 11.92
C THR A 28 -34.93 -37.93 10.58
N ILE A 29 -34.67 -36.62 10.57
CA ILE A 29 -34.51 -35.85 9.35
C ILE A 29 -33.09 -36.13 8.82
N VAL A 30 -33.00 -36.96 7.78
CA VAL A 30 -31.77 -37.14 7.01
C VAL A 30 -31.55 -35.85 6.22
N PHE A 31 -30.80 -34.92 6.81
CA PHE A 31 -30.39 -33.69 6.15
C PHE A 31 -29.20 -34.04 5.24
N SER A 32 -29.49 -34.35 3.97
CA SER A 32 -28.47 -34.52 2.94
C SER A 32 -27.83 -33.17 2.66
N PHE A 33 -26.77 -32.83 3.41
CA PHE A 33 -25.88 -31.72 3.10
C PHE A 33 -25.12 -32.09 1.82
N THR A 34 -25.61 -31.60 0.67
CA THR A 34 -24.79 -31.52 -0.55
C THR A 34 -23.71 -30.48 -0.29
N LEU A 35 -22.55 -30.96 0.13
CA LEU A 35 -21.33 -30.18 0.29
C LEU A 35 -20.86 -29.76 -1.10
N GLU A 36 -21.41 -28.66 -1.63
CA GLU A 36 -20.87 -28.01 -2.81
C GLU A 36 -19.52 -27.41 -2.41
N LEU A 37 -18.46 -28.14 -2.77
CA LEU A 37 -17.08 -27.70 -2.64
C LEU A 37 -16.87 -26.58 -3.66
N ILE A 38 -17.24 -25.35 -3.29
CA ILE A 38 -16.90 -24.16 -4.06
C ILE A 38 -15.38 -24.01 -3.97
N ALA A 39 -14.68 -24.56 -4.95
CA ALA A 39 -13.26 -24.34 -5.15
C ALA A 39 -13.07 -22.86 -5.51
N THR A 40 -12.84 -22.02 -4.50
CA THR A 40 -12.42 -20.65 -4.70
C THR A 40 -10.96 -20.68 -5.18
N SER A 41 -10.78 -20.60 -6.50
CA SER A 41 -9.45 -20.37 -7.07
C SER A 41 -9.00 -18.98 -6.67
N GLN A 42 -8.25 -18.87 -5.57
CA GLN A 42 -7.58 -17.64 -5.23
C GLN A 42 -6.50 -17.40 -6.28
N ALA A 43 -6.62 -16.32 -7.04
CA ALA A 43 -5.55 -15.85 -7.88
C ALA A 43 -4.37 -15.47 -6.97
N SER A 44 -3.34 -16.32 -6.95
CA SER A 44 -2.09 -16.01 -6.24
C SER A 44 -1.33 -14.96 -7.04
N ALA A 45 -1.11 -13.80 -6.44
CA ALA A 45 -0.18 -12.83 -6.99
C ALA A 45 1.25 -13.39 -6.94
N ASN A 46 2.05 -13.07 -7.96
CA ASN A 46 3.45 -13.50 -7.98
C ASN A 46 4.29 -12.47 -7.22
N PRO A 47 5.28 -12.91 -6.42
CA PRO A 47 6.18 -11.98 -5.76
C PRO A 47 6.96 -11.16 -6.81
N ALA A 48 7.25 -9.90 -6.50
CA ALA A 48 8.12 -9.08 -7.33
C ALA A 48 9.49 -9.75 -7.52
N THR A 49 10.11 -9.61 -8.69
CA THR A 49 11.45 -10.18 -8.95
C THR A 49 12.46 -9.13 -9.43
N TYR A 50 12.05 -7.88 -9.65
CA TYR A 50 12.96 -6.82 -10.11
C TYR A 50 14.23 -6.69 -9.24
N PHE A 51 14.11 -6.85 -7.92
CA PHE A 51 15.20 -6.73 -6.94
C PHE A 51 16.37 -7.70 -7.18
N GLN A 52 16.20 -8.72 -8.02
CA GLN A 52 17.29 -9.62 -8.41
C GLN A 52 18.28 -8.95 -9.39
N SER A 53 17.85 -7.88 -10.04
CA SER A 53 18.57 -7.22 -11.14
C SER A 53 18.58 -5.70 -11.05
N CYS A 54 18.03 -5.14 -9.97
CA CYS A 54 18.05 -3.71 -9.69
C CYS A 54 18.71 -3.44 -8.33
N THR A 55 19.25 -2.24 -8.16
CA THR A 55 19.87 -1.75 -6.92
C THR A 55 19.37 -0.35 -6.58
N ASP A 56 19.75 0.17 -5.41
CA ASP A 56 19.46 1.53 -4.95
C ASP A 56 17.95 1.83 -4.91
N GLU A 57 17.16 0.88 -4.42
CA GLU A 57 15.70 1.02 -4.34
C GLU A 57 15.31 2.16 -3.38
N LYS A 58 14.47 3.07 -3.86
CA LYS A 58 13.93 4.18 -3.08
C LYS A 58 12.45 4.39 -3.36
N ILE A 59 11.75 4.89 -2.35
CA ILE A 59 10.38 5.38 -2.50
C ILE A 59 10.46 6.89 -2.70
N LEU A 60 9.93 7.36 -3.82
CA LEU A 60 9.74 8.77 -4.09
C LEU A 60 8.29 9.14 -3.79
N GLY A 61 8.10 10.33 -3.22
CA GLY A 61 6.77 10.94 -3.09
C GLY A 61 6.35 11.52 -4.44
N GLY A 62 5.33 10.94 -5.06
CA GLY A 62 4.78 11.37 -6.35
C GLY A 62 3.77 12.53 -6.26
N GLY A 63 3.64 13.22 -5.12
CA GLY A 63 2.63 14.26 -4.94
C GLY A 63 1.21 13.76 -5.27
N ASN A 64 0.62 14.25 -6.36
CA ASN A 64 -0.70 13.81 -6.81
C ASN A 64 -0.73 12.37 -7.38
N THR A 65 0.40 11.80 -7.80
CA THR A 65 0.47 10.45 -8.40
C THR A 65 0.65 9.31 -7.39
N GLY A 66 0.99 9.60 -6.13
CA GLY A 66 1.07 8.60 -5.06
C GLY A 66 2.51 8.25 -4.70
N ALA A 67 2.82 6.97 -4.49
CA ALA A 67 4.17 6.51 -4.19
C ALA A 67 4.82 5.93 -5.45
N VAL A 68 6.05 6.33 -5.74
CA VAL A 68 6.82 5.83 -6.89
C VAL A 68 7.99 5.00 -6.37
N LEU A 69 8.14 3.78 -6.88
CA LEU A 69 9.36 3.00 -6.70
C LEU A 69 10.36 3.41 -7.77
N ALA A 70 11.52 3.90 -7.35
CA ALA A 70 12.65 4.16 -8.23
C ALA A 70 13.81 3.21 -7.89
N ALA A 71 14.49 2.70 -8.91
CA ALA A 71 15.65 1.82 -8.77
C ALA A 71 16.58 1.92 -9.99
N ASN A 72 17.81 1.46 -9.82
CA ASN A 72 18.81 1.32 -10.88
C ASN A 72 18.79 -0.11 -11.41
N CYS A 73 18.22 -0.34 -12.59
CA CYS A 73 17.97 -1.68 -13.13
C CYS A 73 18.96 -2.07 -14.24
N ARG A 74 19.45 -3.31 -14.19
CA ARG A 74 20.42 -3.82 -15.17
C ARG A 74 19.72 -4.27 -16.46
N ALA A 75 20.27 -3.87 -17.60
CA ALA A 75 19.88 -4.28 -18.95
C ALA A 75 21.13 -4.50 -19.80
N PHE A 76 21.31 -5.67 -20.42
CA PHE A 76 22.44 -5.94 -21.32
C PHE A 76 23.84 -5.58 -20.75
N GLY A 77 24.01 -5.64 -19.42
CA GLY A 77 25.26 -5.30 -18.75
C GLY A 77 25.45 -3.82 -18.38
N ILE A 78 24.53 -2.94 -18.77
CA ILE A 78 24.47 -1.54 -18.31
C ILE A 78 23.39 -1.36 -17.25
N THR A 79 23.49 -0.30 -16.45
CA THR A 79 22.51 0.07 -15.43
C THR A 79 21.71 1.27 -15.89
N ILE A 80 20.38 1.19 -15.81
CA ILE A 80 19.43 2.20 -16.29
C ILE A 80 18.53 2.61 -15.11
N PRO A 81 18.36 3.91 -14.82
CA PRO A 81 17.39 4.36 -13.83
C PRO A 81 15.97 4.06 -14.32
N ALA A 82 15.15 3.49 -13.43
CA ALA A 82 13.80 3.07 -13.74
C ALA A 82 12.84 3.43 -12.60
N GLU A 83 11.61 3.76 -12.97
CA GLU A 83 10.57 4.18 -12.04
C GLU A 83 9.25 3.46 -12.37
N ILE A 84 8.45 3.18 -11.34
CA ILE A 84 7.10 2.65 -11.48
C ILE A 84 6.20 3.17 -10.37
N ASP A 85 4.98 3.55 -10.71
CA ASP A 85 3.96 3.89 -9.73
C ASP A 85 3.57 2.64 -8.92
N LEU A 86 3.64 2.77 -7.60
CA LEU A 86 3.06 1.80 -6.69
C LEU A 86 1.57 2.12 -6.59
N GLU A 87 0.74 1.16 -6.94
CA GLU A 87 -0.70 1.35 -6.98
C GLU A 87 -1.41 0.58 -5.87
N GLY A 88 -2.47 1.18 -5.37
CA GLY A 88 -3.38 0.57 -4.41
C GLY A 88 -2.72 0.13 -3.12
N ILE A 89 -1.69 0.81 -2.62
CA ILE A 89 -1.14 0.53 -1.28
C ILE A 89 -1.66 1.57 -0.30
N ASN A 90 -2.34 1.10 0.75
CA ASN A 90 -2.90 1.94 1.81
C ASN A 90 -2.37 1.53 3.20
N ASN A 91 -2.58 2.42 4.17
CA ASN A 91 -2.40 2.13 5.58
C ASN A 91 -3.76 1.80 6.20
N ASN A 92 -3.93 0.57 6.70
CA ASN A 92 -5.11 0.11 7.40
C ASN A 92 -4.78 -0.09 8.89
N ASN A 93 -5.03 0.95 9.70
CA ASN A 93 -4.79 0.97 11.14
C ASN A 93 -3.37 0.49 11.52
N GLY A 94 -2.37 1.13 10.92
CA GLY A 94 -0.96 0.85 11.16
C GLY A 94 -0.42 -0.35 10.37
N ASN A 95 -1.20 -0.90 9.43
CA ASN A 95 -0.79 -2.03 8.59
C ASN A 95 -0.84 -1.67 7.11
N LEU A 96 0.29 -1.78 6.42
CA LEU A 96 0.35 -1.67 4.96
C LEU A 96 -0.43 -2.82 4.33
N ALA A 97 -1.32 -2.49 3.41
CA ALA A 97 -2.10 -3.48 2.67
C ALA A 97 -2.31 -3.02 1.23
N TYR A 98 -2.61 -3.98 0.36
CA TYR A 98 -3.19 -3.67 -0.94
C TYR A 98 -4.67 -3.33 -0.75
N SER A 99 -5.08 -2.15 -1.19
CA SER A 99 -6.46 -1.72 -1.22
C SER A 99 -7.25 -2.54 -2.24
N SER A 100 -8.54 -2.73 -1.94
CA SER A 100 -9.46 -3.27 -2.92
C SER A 100 -9.74 -2.23 -4.01
N LEU A 101 -9.96 -2.66 -5.25
CA LEU A 101 -10.13 -1.82 -6.44
C LEU A 101 -11.19 -0.70 -6.32
N ALA A 102 -12.09 -0.77 -5.34
CA ALA A 102 -13.13 0.23 -5.12
C ALA A 102 -12.57 1.60 -4.73
N ASP A 103 -11.39 1.65 -4.11
CA ASP A 103 -10.85 2.87 -3.50
C ASP A 103 -9.77 3.57 -4.36
N GLY A 104 -9.64 3.17 -5.62
CA GLY A 104 -8.78 3.81 -6.62
C GLY A 104 -7.38 3.19 -6.75
N TYR A 105 -6.73 3.47 -7.88
CA TYR A 105 -5.41 2.94 -8.22
C TYR A 105 -4.27 3.63 -7.46
N LYS A 106 -4.52 4.75 -6.78
CA LYS A 106 -3.46 5.54 -6.14
C LYS A 106 -3.06 4.94 -4.78
N SER A 107 -1.76 4.82 -4.53
CA SER A 107 -1.26 4.54 -3.18
C SER A 107 -1.33 5.78 -2.29
N THR A 108 -1.93 5.63 -1.11
CA THR A 108 -2.14 6.71 -0.13
C THR A 108 -1.35 6.51 1.18
N PHE A 109 -0.64 5.39 1.34
CA PHE A 109 0.07 5.11 2.59
C PHE A 109 1.07 6.20 3.00
N LEU A 110 1.66 6.94 2.05
CA LEU A 110 2.57 8.06 2.34
C LEU A 110 1.91 9.22 3.10
N GLU A 111 0.57 9.29 3.12
CA GLU A 111 -0.18 10.31 3.88
C GLU A 111 -0.15 10.05 5.39
N THR A 112 0.01 8.79 5.80
CA THR A 112 -0.08 8.36 7.22
C THR A 112 1.08 7.47 7.66
N CYS A 113 2.04 7.22 6.78
CA CYS A 113 3.26 6.48 7.09
C CYS A 113 4.51 7.31 6.82
N SER A 114 5.54 7.07 7.62
CA SER A 114 6.85 7.70 7.53
C SER A 114 7.96 6.66 7.40
N GLN A 115 9.17 7.11 7.04
CA GLN A 115 10.36 6.26 6.91
C GLN A 115 10.17 5.08 5.94
N ALA A 116 9.41 5.32 4.87
CA ALA A 116 9.14 4.32 3.84
C ALA A 116 10.43 3.93 3.11
N ARG A 117 10.66 2.62 2.98
CA ARG A 117 11.84 2.09 2.29
C ARG A 117 11.58 0.70 1.74
N ILE A 118 12.36 0.31 0.75
CA ILE A 118 12.30 -1.02 0.15
C ILE A 118 13.56 -1.80 0.49
N VAL A 119 13.39 -3.06 0.85
CA VAL A 119 14.48 -4.01 1.00
C VAL A 119 14.07 -5.31 0.31
N ARG A 120 14.77 -5.67 -0.78
CA ARG A 120 14.57 -6.93 -1.52
C ARG A 120 13.09 -7.17 -1.89
N GLY A 121 12.44 -6.14 -2.44
CA GLY A 121 11.04 -6.20 -2.86
C GLY A 121 10.02 -6.20 -1.71
N VAL A 122 10.43 -5.90 -0.48
CA VAL A 122 9.52 -5.69 0.66
C VAL A 122 9.54 -4.22 1.05
N LEU A 123 8.37 -3.58 1.03
CA LEU A 123 8.14 -2.23 1.52
C LEU A 123 8.04 -2.27 3.05
N TYR A 124 8.80 -1.42 3.73
CA TYR A 124 8.72 -1.18 5.17
C TYR A 124 8.34 0.27 5.41
N ALA A 125 7.49 0.54 6.39
CA ALA A 125 7.18 1.90 6.84
C ALA A 125 6.71 1.92 8.30
N LEU A 126 6.85 3.07 8.97
CA LEU A 126 6.19 3.34 10.26
C LEU A 126 4.85 4.02 9.98
N CYS A 127 3.75 3.36 10.28
CA CYS A 127 2.41 3.79 9.92
C CYS A 127 1.58 4.15 11.16
N ASP A 128 0.82 5.24 11.10
CA ASP A 128 -0.14 5.64 12.13
C ASP A 128 -1.26 4.60 12.26
N ASP A 129 -1.56 4.17 13.49
CA ASP A 129 -2.63 3.22 13.79
C ASP A 129 -4.02 3.87 13.99
N GLY A 130 -4.12 5.19 13.80
CA GLY A 130 -5.33 5.98 14.03
C GLY A 130 -5.55 6.34 15.51
N GLN A 131 -4.68 5.87 16.41
CA GLN A 131 -4.67 6.21 17.84
C GLN A 131 -3.49 7.15 18.19
N GLY A 132 -2.75 7.61 17.17
CA GLY A 132 -1.56 8.44 17.34
C GLY A 132 -0.28 7.65 17.64
N ASN A 133 -0.32 6.31 17.58
CA ASN A 133 0.88 5.49 17.68
C ASN A 133 1.40 5.13 16.29
N ASN A 134 2.72 5.01 16.16
CA ASN A 134 3.36 4.51 14.95
C ASN A 134 3.69 3.02 15.09
N LYS A 135 3.18 2.21 14.16
CA LYS A 135 3.48 0.79 14.05
C LYS A 135 4.40 0.52 12.87
N LEU A 136 5.45 -0.27 13.09
CA LEU A 136 6.24 -0.78 11.98
C LEU A 136 5.41 -1.79 11.19
N SER A 137 5.27 -1.54 9.89
CA SER A 137 4.56 -2.41 8.97
C SER A 137 5.44 -2.80 7.80
N LYS A 138 5.12 -3.95 7.19
CA LYS A 138 5.80 -4.49 6.01
C LYS A 138 4.78 -5.01 5.01
N LEU A 139 5.02 -4.77 3.73
CA LEU A 139 4.21 -5.27 2.63
C LEU A 139 5.15 -5.81 1.54
N ARG A 140 4.95 -7.06 1.14
CA ARG A 140 5.69 -7.63 0.02
C ARG A 140 5.15 -7.04 -1.27
N LEU A 141 6.02 -6.47 -2.10
CA LEU A 141 5.63 -5.99 -3.42
C LEU A 141 5.41 -7.18 -4.36
N GLU A 142 4.37 -7.08 -5.17
CA GLU A 142 3.89 -8.14 -6.05
C GLU A 142 3.87 -7.68 -7.50
N ASN A 143 4.09 -8.63 -8.41
CA ASN A 143 3.98 -8.45 -9.85
C ASN A 143 4.83 -7.32 -10.44
N ILE A 144 5.96 -6.93 -9.82
CA ILE A 144 6.91 -5.96 -10.37
C ILE A 144 8.17 -6.68 -10.86
N ASP A 145 8.48 -6.51 -12.14
CA ASP A 145 9.62 -7.11 -12.82
C ASP A 145 10.51 -6.05 -13.45
N ASN A 146 11.78 -6.41 -13.66
CA ASN A 146 12.67 -5.68 -14.54
C ASN A 146 12.65 -6.35 -15.92
N ASN A 147 12.21 -5.62 -16.94
CA ASN A 147 12.27 -6.04 -18.33
C ASN A 147 13.19 -5.10 -19.11
N LEU A 148 14.38 -5.57 -19.45
CA LEU A 148 15.38 -4.82 -20.22
C LEU A 148 15.72 -3.44 -19.63
N GLY A 149 15.76 -3.34 -18.30
CA GLY A 149 16.09 -2.10 -17.58
C GLY A 149 14.87 -1.25 -17.21
N PHE A 150 13.66 -1.67 -17.59
CA PHE A 150 12.42 -0.98 -17.24
C PHE A 150 11.68 -1.74 -16.15
N LEU A 151 11.21 -1.03 -15.12
CA LEU A 151 10.28 -1.59 -14.15
C LEU A 151 8.91 -1.70 -14.80
N LEU A 152 8.38 -2.91 -14.86
CA LEU A 152 7.05 -3.18 -15.41
C LEU A 152 6.23 -3.96 -14.41
N ARG A 153 4.93 -3.66 -14.38
CA ARG A 153 3.99 -4.57 -13.74
C ARG A 153 3.75 -5.75 -14.68
N ARG A 154 4.01 -6.97 -14.21
CA ARG A 154 3.70 -8.20 -14.98
C ARG A 154 2.20 -8.16 -15.27
N ASN A 155 1.84 -8.23 -16.55
CA ASN A 155 0.45 -8.20 -17.02
C ASN A 155 -0.38 -9.21 -16.22
N SER A 156 -1.09 -8.70 -15.23
CA SER A 156 -2.15 -9.43 -14.59
C SER A 156 -3.44 -8.86 -15.13
N ASN A 157 -4.22 -9.67 -15.85
CA ASN A 157 -5.66 -9.50 -15.99
C ASN A 157 -6.38 -9.61 -14.61
N TYR A 158 -5.68 -9.33 -13.52
CA TYR A 158 -6.02 -9.59 -12.13
C TYR A 158 -5.22 -8.67 -11.20
N CYS A 159 -5.87 -7.61 -10.78
CA CYS A 159 -5.80 -7.10 -9.41
C CYS A 159 -7.28 -6.85 -9.10
N CYS A 160 -7.92 -7.24 -8.00
CA CYS A 160 -7.55 -7.86 -6.75
C CYS A 160 -8.76 -8.73 -6.37
N THR A 161 -8.57 -10.01 -6.05
CA THR A 161 -9.46 -10.55 -5.02
C THR A 161 -8.99 -9.93 -3.72
N PRO A 162 -9.88 -9.54 -2.78
CA PRO A 162 -9.46 -9.04 -1.49
C PRO A 162 -8.64 -10.14 -0.81
N GLN A 163 -7.32 -10.06 -0.94
CA GLN A 163 -6.43 -10.88 -0.16
C GLN A 163 -6.53 -10.31 1.24
N THR A 164 -7.20 -11.04 2.11
CA THR A 164 -6.96 -10.98 3.56
C THR A 164 -5.55 -11.50 3.79
N SER A 165 -4.54 -10.75 3.34
CA SER A 165 -3.16 -10.96 3.73
C SER A 165 -3.06 -10.57 5.20
N ALA A 166 -3.46 -11.50 6.06
CA ALA A 166 -2.94 -11.59 7.41
C ALA A 166 -1.43 -11.42 7.27
N ALA A 167 -0.90 -10.36 7.89
CA ALA A 167 0.51 -10.04 7.92
C ALA A 167 1.31 -11.33 8.12
N THR A 168 1.90 -11.84 7.03
CA THR A 168 2.59 -13.13 7.08
C THR A 168 3.85 -12.89 7.90
N THR A 169 3.88 -13.50 9.08
CA THR A 169 4.97 -13.40 10.04
C THR A 169 6.27 -14.03 9.55
N ASP A 170 6.25 -14.84 8.49
CA ASP A 170 7.40 -15.63 8.04
C ASP A 170 8.27 -14.93 6.97
N ILE A 171 8.59 -13.65 7.18
CA ILE A 171 9.75 -13.03 6.55
C ILE A 171 10.73 -12.79 7.67
N ALA A 172 11.83 -13.57 7.68
CA ALA A 172 12.91 -13.54 8.67
C ALA A 172 13.09 -12.12 9.22
N ASP A 173 12.91 -11.98 10.54
CA ASP A 173 12.93 -10.72 11.26
C ASP A 173 14.14 -9.88 10.85
N ILE A 174 13.91 -8.89 9.99
CA ILE A 174 14.84 -7.78 9.85
C ILE A 174 14.76 -7.06 11.19
N ASP A 175 15.82 -7.18 11.99
CA ASP A 175 15.92 -6.59 13.32
C ASP A 175 15.46 -5.12 13.29
N VAL A 176 14.33 -4.88 13.94
CA VAL A 176 13.67 -3.57 14.07
C VAL A 176 14.60 -2.53 14.70
N ASN A 177 15.62 -2.97 15.46
CA ASN A 177 16.62 -2.07 16.01
C ASN A 177 17.60 -1.56 14.96
N ASN A 178 17.85 -2.30 13.88
CA ASN A 178 18.63 -1.81 12.74
C ASN A 178 17.83 -0.88 11.83
N LEU A 179 16.49 -1.01 11.82
CA LEU A 179 15.61 -0.05 11.12
C LEU A 179 15.76 1.38 11.68
N ARG A 180 15.81 1.53 13.01
CA ARG A 180 15.95 2.83 13.70
C ARG A 180 17.37 3.43 13.66
N ARG A 181 18.39 2.62 13.37
CA ARG A 181 19.80 3.03 13.31
C ARG A 181 20.26 3.44 11.92
N LEU A 182 19.42 3.25 10.90
CA LEU A 182 19.76 3.75 9.58
C LEU A 182 19.74 5.26 9.62
N PRO A 183 20.75 5.92 9.04
CA PRO A 183 20.78 7.37 8.96
C PRO A 183 19.47 7.83 8.29
N PRO A 184 18.94 9.01 8.67
CA PRO A 184 17.79 9.59 7.97
C PRO A 184 18.06 9.53 6.47
N LEU A 185 17.03 9.20 5.68
CA LEU A 185 17.14 9.20 4.22
C LEU A 185 17.85 10.49 3.81
N PRO A 186 18.90 10.41 2.98
CA PRO A 186 19.60 11.61 2.53
C PRO A 186 18.53 12.54 1.99
N ARG A 187 18.43 13.75 2.58
CA ARG A 187 17.61 14.82 2.02
C ARG A 187 17.98 14.88 0.55
N ASP A 188 16.96 14.79 -0.32
CA ASP A 188 17.18 14.88 -1.75
C ASP A 188 18.08 16.11 -1.99
N ALA A 189 19.17 15.96 -2.74
CA ALA A 189 20.09 17.07 -3.00
C ALA A 189 19.34 18.30 -3.58
N ASN A 190 18.21 18.03 -4.23
CA ASN A 190 17.27 19.05 -4.71
C ASN A 190 16.58 19.81 -3.56
N GLN A 191 16.29 19.16 -2.44
CA GLN A 191 15.65 19.78 -1.28
C GLN A 191 16.61 20.71 -0.51
N GLU A 192 17.88 20.35 -0.42
CA GLU A 192 18.91 21.23 0.16
C GLU A 192 19.14 22.47 -0.73
N LEU A 193 19.13 22.31 -2.05
CA LEU A 193 19.22 23.43 -3.00
C LEU A 193 18.01 24.37 -2.91
N ILE A 194 16.80 23.83 -2.72
CA ILE A 194 15.58 24.62 -2.53
C ILE A 194 15.61 25.39 -1.22
N GLU A 195 16.04 24.76 -0.11
CA GLU A 195 16.17 25.44 1.18
C GLU A 195 17.19 26.60 1.12
N GLN A 196 18.32 26.42 0.42
CA GLN A 196 19.30 27.48 0.23
C GLN A 196 18.77 28.66 -0.61
N GLU A 197 18.01 28.37 -1.67
CA GLU A 197 17.44 29.42 -2.52
C GLU A 197 16.35 30.24 -1.80
N ILE A 198 15.56 29.60 -0.92
CA ILE A 198 14.58 30.30 -0.07
C ILE A 198 15.30 31.25 0.89
N LEU A 199 16.33 30.77 1.60
CA LEU A 199 17.11 31.58 2.54
C LEU A 199 17.77 32.78 1.87
N ARG A 200 18.25 32.59 0.64
CA ARG A 200 18.84 33.67 -0.16
C ARG A 200 17.84 34.78 -0.46
N ARG A 201 16.60 34.43 -0.80
CA ARG A 201 15.53 35.39 -1.09
C ARG A 201 15.06 36.13 0.16
N GLU A 202 14.98 35.45 1.30
CA GLU A 202 14.64 36.10 2.58
C GLU A 202 15.69 37.16 2.95
N LEU A 203 16.97 36.83 2.83
CA LEU A 203 18.07 37.76 3.12
C LEU A 203 18.07 38.99 2.20
N GLU A 204 17.76 38.80 0.91
CA GLU A 204 17.68 39.90 -0.06
C GLU A 204 16.47 40.81 0.23
N THR A 205 15.37 40.24 0.73
CA THR A 205 14.18 41.00 1.13
C THR A 205 14.43 41.84 2.38
N GLU A 206 15.18 41.32 3.36
CA GLU A 206 15.60 42.10 4.54
C GLU A 206 16.54 43.25 4.14
N ARG A 207 17.48 43.02 3.22
CA ARG A 207 18.39 44.07 2.76
C ARG A 207 17.65 45.23 2.09
N ILE A 208 16.63 44.94 1.27
CA ILE A 208 15.79 45.97 0.63
C ILE A 208 14.97 46.75 1.67
N ARG A 209 14.53 46.09 2.76
CA ARG A 209 13.79 46.76 3.84
C ARG A 209 14.66 47.77 4.58
N ASP A 210 15.95 47.48 4.79
CA ASP A 210 16.86 48.38 5.50
C ASP A 210 17.34 49.57 4.64
N GLU A 211 17.19 49.50 3.31
CA GLU A 211 17.54 50.57 2.37
C GLU A 211 16.39 51.57 2.12
N LEU A 212 15.18 51.33 2.65
CA LEU A 212 13.97 52.17 2.52
C LEU A 212 13.62 52.92 3.80
#